data_AF-A0A939XX27-F1
#
_entry.id   AF-A0A939XX27-F1
#
_cell.length_a   1.000
_cell.length_b   1.000
_cell.length_c   1.000
_cell.angle_alpha   90.00
_cell.angle_beta   90.00
_cell.angle_gamma   90.00
#
_symmetry.space_group_name_H-M   'P 1'
#
loop_
_entity.id
_entity.type
_entity.pdbx_description
1 polymer ?
#
loop_
_entity_poly.entity_id
_entity_poly.type
_entity_poly.pdbx_seq_one_letter_code
_entity_poly.pdbx_strand_id
1 'polypeptide(L)'
;MKDIIFGEMKKEGLSYKKKETFEIYEFDFDVEVEVESEISDIQRNAYEKYKENHLSYETEILQSIYDYYIDIYDDIEKTMPIPKEYHKNNVKKDDMCDLFDFSVLYFGKNGNFGWICTCGWDDDGIAFLLSEEKVRVLSPNQLRDYRKLDDPVFGEMIYDAGWEKREKMLLYGKERLISIATCDYEDGITDVHRASYKKYQENESRYFEEIPRALLEYYLSMYDEIKEYWRVPRPYTKKNVTKENIMDLIDFKTLYFMYDGMFAWLCECPWEEECGLAFVLSEDKVKVVLQTDIL
;
A
#
# COMPACT_ATOMS: atom_id res chain seq x y z
N MET A 1 -6.51 -26.44 22.71
CA MET A 1 -5.27 -27.23 22.58
C MET A 1 -4.27 -26.67 23.58
N LYS A 2 -3.50 -27.51 24.26
CA LYS A 2 -2.39 -27.06 25.10
C LYS A 2 -1.10 -27.31 24.34
N ASP A 3 -0.44 -26.24 23.91
CA ASP A 3 0.86 -26.27 23.25
C ASP A 3 1.97 -25.94 24.26
N ILE A 4 3.15 -26.52 24.05
CA ILE A 4 4.29 -26.35 24.96
C ILE A 4 4.89 -24.94 24.94
N ILE A 5 4.77 -24.20 23.83
CA ILE A 5 5.35 -22.86 23.66
C ILE A 5 4.25 -21.79 23.69
N PHE A 6 3.13 -22.03 23.01
CA PHE A 6 2.02 -21.07 22.96
C PHE A 6 1.08 -21.13 24.18
N GLY A 7 1.10 -22.23 24.93
CA GLY A 7 0.21 -22.43 26.07
C GLY A 7 -1.19 -22.88 25.65
N GLU A 8 -2.22 -22.42 26.36
CA GLU A 8 -3.60 -22.78 26.05
C GLU A 8 -4.16 -21.94 24.91
N MET A 9 -4.52 -22.61 23.81
CA MET A 9 -5.02 -22.00 22.59
C MET A 9 -6.41 -22.54 22.24
N LYS A 10 -7.29 -21.68 21.73
CA LYS A 10 -8.62 -22.05 21.22
C LYS A 10 -8.57 -22.18 19.70
N LYS A 11 -9.14 -23.26 19.15
CA LYS A 11 -9.25 -23.42 17.69
C LYS A 11 -10.42 -22.57 17.17
N GLU A 12 -10.16 -21.73 16.18
CA GLU A 12 -11.16 -20.88 15.53
C GLU A 12 -10.95 -20.90 14.02
N GLY A 13 -11.90 -21.53 13.31
CA GLY A 13 -11.76 -21.81 11.88
C GLY A 13 -10.54 -22.68 11.59
N LEU A 14 -9.63 -22.15 10.76
CA LEU A 14 -8.37 -22.78 10.40
C LEU A 14 -7.20 -22.36 11.30
N SER A 15 -7.42 -21.52 12.31
CA SER A 15 -6.37 -20.97 13.17
C SER A 15 -6.51 -21.41 14.62
N TYR A 16 -5.46 -21.20 15.40
CA TYR A 16 -5.48 -21.28 16.86
C TYR A 16 -5.21 -19.89 17.44
N LYS A 17 -6.01 -19.48 18.42
CA LYS A 17 -6.00 -18.13 18.99
C LYS A 17 -5.95 -18.17 20.52
N LYS A 18 -5.28 -17.19 21.12
CA LYS A 18 -5.40 -16.85 22.55
C LYS A 18 -5.37 -15.34 22.72
N LYS A 19 -5.86 -14.86 23.85
CA LYS A 19 -5.66 -13.47 24.28
C LYS A 19 -4.48 -13.40 25.24
N GLU A 20 -3.64 -12.41 25.06
CA GLU A 20 -2.48 -12.14 25.91
C GLU A 20 -2.25 -10.63 25.94
N THR A 21 -1.92 -10.11 27.12
CA THR A 21 -1.61 -8.69 27.29
C THR A 21 -0.11 -8.49 27.02
N PHE A 22 0.21 -7.56 26.12
CA PHE A 22 1.58 -7.16 25.83
C PHE A 22 1.77 -5.70 26.25
N GLU A 23 2.87 -5.43 26.95
CA GLU A 23 3.33 -4.06 27.17
C GLU A 23 4.12 -3.65 25.91
N ILE A 24 3.60 -2.69 25.15
CA ILE A 24 4.21 -2.16 23.94
C ILE A 24 4.30 -0.65 24.10
N TYR A 25 5.52 -0.09 24.08
CA TYR A 25 5.77 1.34 24.28
C TYR A 25 5.16 1.93 25.57
N GLU A 26 5.25 1.20 26.69
CA GLU A 26 4.68 1.59 28.00
C GLU A 26 3.13 1.57 28.06
N PHE A 27 2.47 0.96 27.07
CA PHE A 27 1.02 0.73 27.07
C PHE A 27 0.70 -0.76 27.07
N ASP A 28 -0.30 -1.15 27.85
CA ASP A 28 -0.83 -2.51 27.86
C ASP A 28 -1.86 -2.68 26.73
N PHE A 29 -1.59 -3.59 25.80
CA PHE A 29 -2.50 -3.98 24.73
C PHE A 29 -3.04 -5.39 24.95
N ASP A 30 -4.36 -5.55 24.89
CA ASP A 30 -5.01 -6.85 24.88
C ASP A 30 -5.00 -7.43 23.46
N VAL A 31 -3.99 -8.23 23.18
CA VAL A 31 -3.68 -8.73 21.84
C VAL A 31 -4.22 -10.14 21.64
N GLU A 32 -4.69 -10.41 20.43
CA GLU A 32 -4.91 -11.77 19.98
C GLU A 32 -3.63 -12.38 19.39
N VAL A 33 -3.12 -13.45 19.99
CA VAL A 33 -2.04 -14.24 19.40
C VAL A 33 -2.67 -15.27 18.48
N GLU A 34 -2.45 -15.13 17.17
CA GLU A 34 -3.02 -15.98 16.12
C GLU A 34 -1.94 -16.87 15.48
N VAL A 35 -2.19 -18.17 15.42
CA VAL A 35 -1.33 -19.16 14.77
C VAL A 35 -2.10 -19.82 13.62
N GLU A 36 -1.59 -19.68 12.39
CA GLU A 36 -2.20 -20.23 11.18
C GLU A 36 -2.12 -21.77 11.20
N SER A 37 -3.22 -22.48 10.93
CA SER A 37 -3.25 -23.94 10.81
C SER A 37 -2.81 -24.68 12.09
N GLU A 38 -2.48 -25.97 11.98
CA GLU A 38 -2.01 -26.76 13.13
C GLU A 38 -0.62 -26.30 13.57
N ILE A 39 -0.43 -26.13 14.89
CA ILE A 39 0.79 -25.55 15.47
C ILE A 39 2.00 -26.45 15.19
N SER A 40 2.90 -25.96 14.35
CA SER A 40 4.14 -26.62 13.93
C SER A 40 5.38 -26.14 14.70
N ASP A 41 6.48 -26.87 14.60
CA ASP A 41 7.77 -26.46 15.18
C ASP A 41 8.29 -25.15 14.56
N ILE A 42 7.98 -24.90 13.28
CA ILE A 42 8.36 -23.66 12.59
C ILE A 42 7.72 -22.46 13.29
N GLN A 43 6.44 -22.56 13.64
CA GLN A 43 5.71 -21.49 14.33
C GLN A 43 6.15 -21.33 15.79
N ARG A 44 6.48 -22.44 16.46
CA ARG A 44 7.07 -22.40 17.82
C ARG A 44 8.38 -21.62 17.82
N ASN A 45 9.29 -21.93 16.89
CA ASN A 45 10.56 -21.24 16.73
C ASN A 45 10.36 -19.76 16.39
N ALA A 46 9.36 -19.42 15.55
CA ALA A 46 9.03 -18.03 15.22
C ALA A 46 8.58 -17.25 16.47
N TYR A 47 7.75 -17.84 17.33
CA TYR A 47 7.31 -17.21 18.56
C TYR A 47 8.43 -17.07 19.60
N GLU A 48 9.32 -18.05 19.71
CA GLU A 48 10.52 -17.92 20.54
C GLU A 48 11.43 -16.80 20.05
N LYS A 49 11.70 -16.76 18.74
CA LYS A 49 12.45 -15.65 18.11
C LYS A 49 11.80 -14.30 18.39
N TYR A 50 10.47 -14.21 18.30
CA TYR A 50 9.74 -12.99 18.66
C TYR A 50 10.01 -12.59 20.12
N LYS A 51 9.85 -13.51 21.08
CA LYS A 51 10.08 -13.22 22.51
C LYS A 51 11.52 -12.76 22.79
N GLU A 52 12.50 -13.39 22.15
CA GLU A 52 13.91 -13.05 22.31
C GLU A 52 14.25 -11.63 21.81
N ASN A 53 13.50 -11.13 20.82
CA ASN A 53 13.84 -9.90 20.09
C ASN A 53 12.77 -8.79 20.16
N HIS A 54 11.69 -8.96 20.95
CA HIS A 54 10.52 -8.06 20.95
C HIS A 54 10.87 -6.57 21.11
N LEU A 55 11.78 -6.22 22.02
CA LEU A 55 12.20 -4.81 22.21
C LEU A 55 12.88 -4.20 20.98
N SER A 56 13.65 -5.01 20.22
CA SER A 56 14.25 -4.56 18.96
C SER A 56 13.16 -4.31 17.92
N TYR A 57 12.19 -5.23 17.83
CA TYR A 57 11.06 -5.09 16.93
C TYR A 57 10.23 -3.85 17.23
N GLU A 58 9.95 -3.55 18.51
CA GLU A 58 9.25 -2.33 18.89
C GLU A 58 9.96 -1.07 18.38
N THR A 59 11.29 -0.98 18.52
CA THR A 59 12.04 0.19 18.04
C THR A 59 11.95 0.35 16.51
N GLU A 60 12.01 -0.76 15.78
CA GLU A 60 11.94 -0.78 14.33
C GLU A 60 10.52 -0.51 13.81
N ILE A 61 9.50 -1.11 14.42
CA ILE A 61 8.08 -0.87 14.09
C ILE A 61 7.77 0.62 14.23
N LEU A 62 8.21 1.27 15.30
CA LEU A 62 7.94 2.68 15.52
C LEU A 62 8.56 3.55 14.42
N GLN A 63 9.75 3.17 13.94
CA GLN A 63 10.39 3.84 12.82
C GLN A 63 9.59 3.61 11.52
N SER A 64 9.23 2.36 11.24
CA SER A 64 8.47 1.99 10.04
C SER A 64 7.09 2.66 10.00
N ILE A 65 6.42 2.77 11.15
CA ILE A 65 5.17 3.51 11.29
C ILE A 65 5.37 4.98 10.93
N TYR A 66 6.35 5.63 11.55
CA TYR A 66 6.62 7.05 11.31
C TYR A 66 6.93 7.32 9.84
N ASP A 67 7.84 6.54 9.25
CA ASP A 67 8.23 6.71 7.85
C ASP A 67 7.03 6.49 6.91
N TYR A 68 6.24 5.45 7.16
CA TYR A 68 5.01 5.18 6.40
C TYR A 68 4.00 6.31 6.53
N TYR A 69 3.70 6.76 7.75
CA TYR A 69 2.77 7.85 8.02
C TYR A 69 3.15 9.13 7.28
N ILE A 70 4.44 9.50 7.31
CA ILE A 70 4.93 10.68 6.57
C ILE A 70 4.74 10.50 5.06
N ASP A 71 5.00 9.30 4.54
CA ASP A 71 4.88 8.99 3.11
C ASP A 71 3.45 9.07 2.60
N ILE A 72 2.47 8.69 3.43
CA ILE A 72 1.04 8.70 3.06
C ILE A 72 0.25 9.87 3.66
N TYR A 73 0.88 10.78 4.39
CA TYR A 73 0.21 11.86 5.13
C TYR A 73 -0.73 12.69 4.24
N ASP A 74 -0.27 13.07 3.04
CA ASP A 74 -1.04 13.90 2.11
C ASP A 74 -2.35 13.21 1.69
N ASP A 75 -2.40 11.88 1.76
CA ASP A 75 -3.60 11.10 1.45
C ASP A 75 -4.53 11.00 2.66
N ILE A 76 -3.96 10.78 3.84
CA ILE A 76 -4.72 10.79 5.11
C ILE A 76 -5.41 12.14 5.31
N GLU A 77 -4.71 13.26 5.05
CA GLU A 77 -5.25 14.60 5.28
C GLU A 77 -6.46 14.93 4.38
N LYS A 78 -6.60 14.24 3.23
CA LYS A 78 -7.75 14.39 2.34
C LYS A 78 -8.99 13.66 2.86
N THR A 79 -8.81 12.54 3.55
CA THR A 79 -9.90 11.65 3.96
C THR A 79 -10.45 11.96 5.34
N MET A 80 -9.63 12.51 6.23
CA MET A 80 -10.03 12.81 7.60
C MET A 80 -9.33 14.03 8.20
N PRO A 81 -9.97 14.74 9.16
CA PRO A 81 -9.31 15.81 9.89
C PRO A 81 -8.21 15.25 10.81
N ILE A 82 -6.99 15.73 10.61
CA ILE A 82 -5.83 15.35 11.43
C ILE A 82 -5.58 16.42 12.51
N PRO A 83 -5.47 16.05 13.80
CA PRO A 83 -5.07 16.99 14.85
C PRO A 83 -3.71 17.64 14.55
N LYS A 84 -3.52 18.89 14.99
CA LYS A 84 -2.36 19.69 14.61
C LYS A 84 -1.03 19.07 15.06
N GLU A 85 -1.04 18.40 16.21
CA GLU A 85 0.06 17.64 16.77
C GLU A 85 0.51 16.47 15.87
N TYR A 86 -0.42 15.85 15.15
CA TYR A 86 -0.14 14.75 14.21
C TYR A 86 0.12 15.22 12.77
N HIS A 87 0.11 16.52 12.50
CA HIS A 87 0.50 17.05 11.19
C HIS A 87 1.95 16.64 10.85
N LYS A 88 2.26 16.20 9.62
CA LYS A 88 3.60 15.68 9.23
C LYS A 88 4.81 16.54 9.63
N ASN A 89 4.64 17.86 9.68
CA ASN A 89 5.67 18.82 10.09
C ASN A 89 5.86 18.96 11.62
N ASN A 90 4.94 18.43 12.42
CA ASN A 90 4.91 18.57 13.87
C ASN A 90 5.06 17.23 14.59
N VAL A 91 4.53 16.17 13.99
CA VAL A 91 4.45 14.85 14.61
C VAL A 91 5.83 14.29 14.89
N LYS A 92 6.00 13.69 16.05
CA LYS A 92 7.22 12.98 16.40
C LYS A 92 7.01 11.49 16.26
N LYS A 93 8.12 10.79 16.09
CA LYS A 93 8.16 9.34 16.08
C LYS A 93 7.49 8.73 17.32
N ASP A 94 7.76 9.29 18.51
CA ASP A 94 7.22 8.76 19.77
C ASP A 94 5.70 8.97 19.90
N ASP A 95 5.12 9.90 19.12
CA ASP A 95 3.67 10.15 19.10
C ASP A 95 2.92 9.12 18.24
N MET A 96 3.64 8.28 17.48
CA MET A 96 3.04 7.32 16.55
C MET A 96 2.24 6.22 17.26
N CYS A 97 2.61 5.85 18.48
CA CYS A 97 1.90 4.81 19.24
C CYS A 97 0.44 5.17 19.51
N ASP A 98 0.12 6.46 19.59
CA ASP A 98 -1.25 6.95 19.81
C ASP A 98 -2.15 6.72 18.60
N LEU A 99 -1.57 6.51 17.42
CA LEU A 99 -2.30 6.40 16.16
C LEU A 99 -2.63 4.95 15.77
N PHE A 100 -2.09 3.98 16.51
CA PHE A 100 -2.18 2.55 16.19
C PHE A 100 -2.67 1.75 17.39
N ASP A 101 -3.60 0.84 17.14
CA ASP A 101 -4.02 -0.15 18.14
C ASP A 101 -3.52 -1.53 17.70
N PHE A 102 -2.64 -2.12 18.51
CA PHE A 102 -2.03 -3.42 18.24
C PHE A 102 -3.03 -4.53 18.56
N SER A 103 -3.59 -5.13 17.51
CA SER A 103 -4.75 -6.02 17.64
C SER A 103 -4.39 -7.50 17.59
N VAL A 104 -3.45 -7.88 16.71
CA VAL A 104 -3.08 -9.30 16.49
C VAL A 104 -1.56 -9.44 16.36
N LEU A 105 -1.00 -10.42 17.08
CA LEU A 105 0.33 -10.95 16.83
C LEU A 105 0.17 -12.28 16.07
N TYR A 106 0.52 -12.27 14.79
CA TYR A 106 0.25 -13.36 13.85
C TYR A 106 1.49 -14.22 13.60
N PHE A 107 1.30 -15.55 13.50
CA PHE A 107 2.31 -16.56 13.16
C PHE A 107 1.83 -17.47 12.01
N GLY A 108 2.38 -17.27 10.82
CA GLY A 108 2.07 -18.03 9.62
C GLY A 108 2.75 -19.40 9.56
N LYS A 109 2.20 -20.32 8.75
CA LYS A 109 2.68 -21.71 8.61
C LYS A 109 4.13 -21.81 8.09
N ASN A 110 4.59 -20.78 7.38
CA ASN A 110 5.94 -20.71 6.83
C ASN A 110 6.95 -20.06 7.79
N GLY A 111 6.53 -19.69 9.01
CA GLY A 111 7.37 -19.03 10.00
C GLY A 111 7.48 -17.52 9.83
N ASN A 112 6.73 -16.94 8.89
CA ASN A 112 6.49 -15.50 8.86
C ASN A 112 5.67 -15.10 10.09
N PHE A 113 5.99 -13.98 10.70
CA PHE A 113 5.25 -13.45 11.84
C PHE A 113 5.30 -11.95 11.87
N GLY A 114 4.28 -11.34 12.49
CA GLY A 114 4.15 -9.90 12.50
C GLY A 114 2.97 -9.39 13.29
N TRP A 115 2.93 -8.07 13.45
CA TRP A 115 1.83 -7.36 14.07
C TRP A 115 0.79 -6.95 13.03
N ILE A 116 -0.48 -6.96 13.43
CA ILE A 116 -1.59 -6.35 12.71
C ILE A 116 -2.17 -5.29 13.62
N CYS A 117 -2.25 -4.07 13.11
CA CYS A 117 -2.69 -2.90 13.83
C CYS A 117 -3.86 -2.25 13.11
N THR A 118 -4.80 -1.69 13.86
CA THR A 118 -5.82 -0.81 13.31
C THR A 118 -5.39 0.64 13.46
N CYS A 119 -5.75 1.49 12.50
CA CYS A 119 -5.48 2.93 12.52
C CYS A 119 -6.69 3.70 11.98
N GLY A 120 -6.75 5.01 12.25
CA GLY A 120 -7.94 5.81 11.93
C GLY A 120 -8.19 6.09 10.44
N TRP A 121 -7.23 5.78 9.56
CA TRP A 121 -7.26 6.14 8.13
C TRP A 121 -7.18 4.94 7.17
N ASP A 122 -7.15 3.72 7.72
CA ASP A 122 -7.16 2.48 6.93
C ASP A 122 -8.12 1.51 7.61
N ASP A 123 -9.25 1.25 6.93
CA ASP A 123 -10.32 0.39 7.45
C ASP A 123 -9.90 -1.07 7.58
N ASP A 124 -8.98 -1.52 6.72
CA ASP A 124 -8.43 -2.88 6.76
C ASP A 124 -7.29 -2.99 7.79
N GLY A 125 -6.66 -1.86 8.11
CA GLY A 125 -5.54 -1.76 9.03
C GLY A 125 -4.19 -1.99 8.35
N ILE A 126 -3.13 -1.97 9.15
CA ILE A 126 -1.74 -2.04 8.68
C ILE A 126 -1.04 -3.20 9.40
N ALA A 127 -0.16 -3.89 8.70
CA ALA A 127 0.62 -4.99 9.25
C ALA A 127 2.13 -4.72 9.18
N PHE A 128 2.87 -5.29 10.13
CA PHE A 128 4.32 -5.18 10.23
C PHE A 128 4.94 -6.57 10.28
N LEU A 129 5.60 -6.97 9.19
CA LEU A 129 6.32 -8.24 9.10
C LEU A 129 7.66 -8.15 9.85
N LEU A 130 7.89 -9.06 10.79
CA LEU A 130 9.07 -9.07 11.68
C LEU A 130 10.03 -10.24 11.42
N SER A 131 9.63 -11.19 10.58
CA SER A 131 10.45 -12.37 10.29
C SER A 131 11.65 -12.09 9.39
N GLU A 132 11.72 -10.92 8.75
CA GLU A 132 12.83 -10.48 7.90
C GLU A 132 13.92 -9.73 8.70
N GLU A 133 14.99 -9.30 8.02
CA GLU A 133 16.07 -8.50 8.62
C GLU A 133 15.61 -7.07 8.97
N LYS A 134 14.64 -6.54 8.23
CA LYS A 134 14.03 -5.23 8.46
C LYS A 134 12.53 -5.38 8.57
N VAL A 135 11.92 -4.59 9.45
CA VAL A 135 10.46 -4.49 9.50
C VAL A 135 9.92 -3.98 8.17
N ARG A 136 8.90 -4.67 7.68
CA ARG A 136 8.20 -4.32 6.44
C ARG A 136 6.74 -4.00 6.74
N VAL A 137 6.28 -2.87 6.20
CA VAL A 137 4.87 -2.47 6.25
C VAL A 137 4.10 -3.17 5.13
N LEU A 138 2.99 -3.80 5.49
CA LEU A 138 2.16 -4.65 4.63
C LEU A 138 0.67 -4.39 4.90
N SER A 139 -0.21 -4.84 4.01
CA SER A 139 -1.61 -5.06 4.36
C SER A 139 -1.75 -6.30 5.28
N PRO A 140 -2.80 -6.39 6.10
CA PRO A 140 -3.05 -7.58 6.89
C PRO A 140 -3.28 -8.85 6.05
N ASN A 141 -3.72 -8.71 4.80
CA ASN A 141 -3.83 -9.83 3.87
C ASN A 141 -2.44 -10.26 3.37
N GLN A 142 -1.56 -9.32 3.02
CA GLN A 142 -0.17 -9.59 2.68
C GLN A 142 0.59 -10.31 3.80
N LEU A 143 0.34 -9.96 5.07
CA LEU A 143 0.98 -10.66 6.19
C LEU A 143 0.49 -12.12 6.31
N ARG A 144 -0.82 -12.34 6.14
CA ARG A 144 -1.45 -13.67 6.29
C ARG A 144 -1.17 -14.60 5.11
N ASP A 145 -1.09 -14.06 3.91
CA ASP A 145 -0.72 -14.79 2.69
C ASP A 145 0.64 -14.33 2.17
N TYR A 146 1.62 -14.25 3.08
CA TYR A 146 2.92 -13.71 2.74
C TYR A 146 3.65 -14.58 1.72
N ARG A 147 3.72 -14.05 0.50
CA ARG A 147 4.49 -14.60 -0.61
C ARG A 147 5.37 -13.50 -1.18
N LYS A 148 6.65 -13.83 -1.39
CA LYS A 148 7.61 -12.96 -2.06
C LYS A 148 8.32 -13.69 -3.18
N LEU A 149 8.71 -12.93 -4.20
CA LEU A 149 9.62 -13.40 -5.24
C LEU A 149 10.64 -12.31 -5.56
N ASP A 150 11.78 -12.72 -6.10
CA ASP A 150 12.79 -11.82 -6.66
C ASP A 150 12.79 -12.01 -8.19
N ASP A 151 12.19 -11.06 -8.89
CA ASP A 151 12.08 -11.09 -10.35
C ASP A 151 13.28 -10.39 -10.99
N PRO A 152 13.89 -10.95 -12.06
CA PRO A 152 15.07 -10.35 -12.70
C PRO A 152 14.86 -8.96 -13.32
N VAL A 153 13.61 -8.49 -13.45
CA VAL A 153 13.27 -7.18 -14.02
C VAL A 153 12.56 -6.29 -13.01
N PHE A 154 11.59 -6.82 -12.27
CA PHE A 154 10.86 -6.05 -11.26
C PHE A 154 11.61 -5.94 -9.93
N GLY A 155 12.55 -6.86 -9.64
CA GLY A 155 13.18 -7.00 -8.33
C GLY A 155 12.26 -7.72 -7.34
N GLU A 156 12.42 -7.41 -6.06
CA GLU A 156 11.60 -8.00 -5.00
C GLU A 156 10.15 -7.54 -5.09
N MET A 157 9.22 -8.50 -5.15
CA MET A 157 7.77 -8.29 -5.26
C MET A 157 7.05 -9.13 -4.21
N ILE A 158 5.92 -8.62 -3.72
CA ILE A 158 5.07 -9.23 -2.69
C ILE A 158 3.69 -9.44 -3.27
N TYR A 159 3.07 -10.55 -2.93
CA TYR A 159 1.73 -10.87 -3.42
C TYR A 159 0.64 -10.20 -2.58
N ASP A 160 -0.24 -9.42 -3.21
CA ASP A 160 -1.51 -8.92 -2.69
C ASP A 160 -2.54 -8.83 -3.81
N ALA A 161 -3.35 -9.88 -4.00
CA ALA A 161 -4.25 -10.01 -5.15
C ALA A 161 -3.56 -9.79 -6.53
N GLY A 162 -2.24 -9.99 -6.58
CA GLY A 162 -1.34 -9.64 -7.68
C GLY A 162 0.08 -9.44 -7.14
N TRP A 163 1.11 -9.49 -7.99
CA TRP A 163 2.47 -9.16 -7.54
C TRP A 163 2.67 -7.65 -7.56
N GLU A 164 3.08 -7.08 -6.42
CA GLU A 164 3.37 -5.66 -6.28
C GLU A 164 4.66 -5.35 -5.52
N LYS A 165 5.21 -4.16 -5.78
CA LYS A 165 6.23 -3.51 -4.94
C LYS A 165 5.86 -2.05 -4.74
N ARG A 166 6.43 -1.40 -3.71
CA ARG A 166 6.25 0.03 -3.49
C ARG A 166 7.58 0.77 -3.64
N GLU A 167 7.57 1.86 -4.39
CA GLU A 167 8.75 2.68 -4.64
C GLU A 167 8.44 4.16 -4.48
N LYS A 168 9.39 4.92 -3.91
CA LYS A 168 9.30 6.38 -3.89
C LYS A 168 9.65 6.94 -5.26
N MET A 169 8.76 7.71 -5.85
CA MET A 169 8.94 8.36 -7.15
C MET A 169 8.69 9.87 -7.04
N LEU A 170 9.51 10.67 -7.73
CA LEU A 170 9.31 12.11 -7.86
C LEU A 170 8.47 12.41 -9.11
N LEU A 171 7.16 12.61 -8.94
CA LEU A 171 6.22 12.81 -10.03
C LEU A 171 5.74 14.28 -10.04
N TYR A 172 6.03 15.01 -11.11
CA TYR A 172 5.67 16.43 -11.26
C TYR A 172 6.04 17.31 -10.06
N GLY A 173 7.21 17.05 -9.46
CA GLY A 173 7.72 17.80 -8.30
C GLY A 173 7.14 17.37 -6.95
N LYS A 174 6.36 16.29 -6.91
CA LYS A 174 5.79 15.69 -5.70
C LYS A 174 6.38 14.30 -5.48
N GLU A 175 7.01 14.08 -4.33
CA GLU A 175 7.43 12.73 -3.94
C GLU A 175 6.19 11.92 -3.54
N ARG A 176 6.10 10.68 -4.05
CA ARG A 176 4.96 9.78 -3.85
C ARG A 176 5.45 8.36 -3.65
N LEU A 177 4.81 7.65 -2.72
CA LEU A 177 4.95 6.21 -2.62
C LEU A 177 4.00 5.57 -3.63
N ILE A 178 4.56 4.94 -4.66
CA ILE A 178 3.83 4.36 -5.79
C ILE A 178 3.83 2.84 -5.67
N SER A 179 2.67 2.20 -5.86
CA SER A 179 2.61 0.75 -6.11
C SER A 179 2.95 0.45 -7.56
N ILE A 180 3.83 -0.52 -7.80
CA ILE A 180 4.13 -1.08 -9.12
C ILE A 180 3.60 -2.50 -9.09
N ALA A 181 2.53 -2.77 -9.84
CA ALA A 181 1.75 -3.99 -9.69
C ALA A 181 1.48 -4.69 -11.03
N THR A 182 1.27 -6.00 -10.97
CA THR A 182 0.89 -6.86 -12.10
C THR A 182 -0.49 -7.48 -11.85
N CYS A 183 -1.24 -7.80 -12.91
CA CYS A 183 -2.57 -8.41 -12.80
C CYS A 183 -2.58 -9.92 -12.51
N ASP A 184 -1.41 -10.57 -12.36
CA ASP A 184 -1.34 -12.03 -12.28
C ASP A 184 -1.71 -12.57 -10.90
N TYR A 185 -2.77 -13.38 -10.88
CA TYR A 185 -3.11 -14.23 -9.77
C TYR A 185 -2.28 -15.52 -9.84
N GLU A 186 -1.36 -15.66 -8.88
CA GLU A 186 -0.69 -16.90 -8.49
C GLU A 186 0.38 -17.51 -9.44
N ASP A 187 0.32 -17.30 -10.76
CA ASP A 187 1.23 -17.94 -11.74
C ASP A 187 2.63 -17.29 -11.85
N GLY A 188 2.91 -16.29 -11.00
CA GLY A 188 4.17 -15.54 -11.01
C GLY A 188 4.19 -14.42 -12.05
N ILE A 189 5.33 -13.73 -12.19
CA ILE A 189 5.48 -12.65 -13.18
C ILE A 189 5.86 -13.25 -14.55
N THR A 190 5.11 -12.91 -15.59
CA THR A 190 5.33 -13.39 -16.96
C THR A 190 6.37 -12.59 -17.74
N ASP A 191 6.86 -13.15 -18.85
CA ASP A 191 7.74 -12.43 -19.78
C ASP A 191 7.06 -11.23 -20.46
N VAL A 192 5.73 -11.27 -20.60
CA VAL A 192 4.94 -10.13 -21.10
C VAL A 192 5.03 -8.96 -20.12
N HIS A 193 4.82 -9.22 -18.82
CA HIS A 193 4.99 -8.20 -17.78
C HIS A 193 6.40 -7.61 -17.77
N ARG A 194 7.42 -8.47 -17.84
CA ARG A 194 8.83 -8.04 -17.90
C ARG A 194 9.11 -7.16 -19.12
N ALA A 195 8.60 -7.54 -20.29
CA ALA A 195 8.76 -6.76 -21.51
C ALA A 195 8.05 -5.40 -21.41
N SER A 196 6.84 -5.36 -20.86
CA SER A 196 6.08 -4.12 -20.67
C SER A 196 6.73 -3.18 -19.68
N TYR A 197 7.27 -3.68 -18.57
CA TYR A 197 7.98 -2.83 -17.61
C TYR A 197 9.28 -2.25 -18.18
N LYS A 198 10.07 -3.06 -18.93
CA LYS A 198 11.23 -2.53 -19.66
C LYS A 198 10.84 -1.45 -20.66
N LYS A 199 9.76 -1.70 -21.43
CA LYS A 199 9.23 -0.72 -22.38
C LYS A 199 8.77 0.56 -21.68
N TYR A 200 8.16 0.45 -20.51
CA TYR A 200 7.83 1.61 -19.68
C TYR A 200 9.09 2.39 -19.31
N GLN A 201 10.11 1.73 -18.76
CA GLN A 201 11.37 2.36 -18.34
C GLN A 201 12.08 3.06 -19.51
N GLU A 202 12.12 2.44 -20.68
CA GLU A 202 12.73 3.00 -21.89
C GLU A 202 12.01 4.25 -22.43
N ASN A 203 10.72 4.39 -22.12
CA ASN A 203 9.86 5.45 -22.67
C ASN A 203 9.30 6.40 -21.60
N GLU A 204 9.76 6.28 -20.35
CA GLU A 204 9.21 6.97 -19.18
C GLU A 204 9.13 8.49 -19.39
N SER A 205 10.24 9.12 -19.77
CA SER A 205 10.29 10.57 -19.96
C SER A 205 9.28 11.06 -21.00
N ARG A 206 9.10 10.31 -22.10
CA ARG A 206 8.10 10.63 -23.11
C ARG A 206 6.68 10.55 -22.55
N TYR A 207 6.37 9.53 -21.75
CA TYR A 207 5.05 9.41 -21.13
C TYR A 207 4.73 10.60 -20.22
N PHE A 208 5.70 11.04 -19.41
CA PHE A 208 5.53 12.20 -18.54
C PHE A 208 5.43 13.53 -19.31
N GLU A 209 5.95 13.62 -20.53
CA GLU A 209 5.71 14.76 -21.42
C GLU A 209 4.30 14.74 -22.04
N GLU A 210 3.75 13.56 -22.30
CA GLU A 210 2.46 13.38 -23.00
C GLU A 210 1.23 13.41 -22.08
N ILE A 211 1.34 12.84 -20.87
CA ILE A 211 0.24 12.75 -19.90
C ILE A 211 -0.47 14.10 -19.69
N PRO A 212 0.23 15.23 -19.45
CA PRO A 212 -0.44 16.51 -19.19
C PRO A 212 -1.29 17.00 -20.36
N ARG A 213 -0.85 16.72 -21.59
CA ARG A 213 -1.62 17.06 -22.80
C ARG A 213 -2.85 16.17 -22.92
N ALA A 214 -2.69 14.85 -22.78
CA ALA A 214 -3.78 13.89 -22.88
C ALA A 214 -4.87 14.17 -21.82
N LEU A 215 -4.46 14.51 -20.60
CA LEU A 215 -5.36 14.89 -19.51
C LEU A 215 -6.12 16.18 -19.81
N LEU A 216 -5.45 17.22 -20.29
CA LEU A 216 -6.09 18.48 -20.67
C LEU A 216 -7.14 18.28 -21.77
N GLU A 217 -6.80 17.48 -22.80
CA GLU A 217 -7.72 17.14 -23.88
C GLU A 217 -8.95 16.38 -23.37
N TYR A 218 -8.74 15.35 -22.53
CA TYR A 218 -9.81 14.61 -21.87
C TYR A 218 -10.72 15.55 -21.05
N TYR A 219 -10.13 16.34 -20.15
CA TYR A 219 -10.86 17.25 -19.27
C TYR A 219 -11.68 18.28 -20.03
N LEU A 220 -11.13 18.88 -21.10
CA LEU A 220 -11.86 19.84 -21.91
C LEU A 220 -13.01 19.20 -22.69
N SER A 221 -12.84 17.95 -23.13
CA SER A 221 -13.88 17.19 -23.83
C SER A 221 -15.03 16.77 -22.90
N MET A 222 -14.71 16.41 -21.65
CA MET A 222 -15.67 15.95 -20.63
C MET A 222 -16.12 17.07 -19.67
N TYR A 223 -15.67 18.31 -19.89
CA TYR A 223 -15.83 19.41 -18.94
C TYR A 223 -17.27 19.62 -18.47
N ASP A 224 -18.23 19.52 -19.39
CA ASP A 224 -19.62 19.79 -19.08
C ASP A 224 -20.25 18.71 -18.18
N GLU A 225 -19.71 17.50 -18.18
CA GLU A 225 -20.07 16.42 -17.25
C GLU A 225 -19.28 16.59 -15.94
N ILE A 226 -17.96 16.73 -16.04
CA ILE A 226 -17.06 16.89 -14.88
C ILE A 226 -17.49 18.02 -13.95
N LYS A 227 -17.92 19.17 -14.50
CA LYS A 227 -18.34 20.33 -13.68
C LYS A 227 -19.54 20.04 -12.79
N GLU A 228 -20.37 19.05 -13.12
CA GLU A 228 -21.54 18.66 -12.32
C GLU A 228 -21.13 17.82 -11.10
N TYR A 229 -20.07 17.02 -11.24
CA TYR A 229 -19.51 16.16 -10.19
C TYR A 229 -18.37 16.80 -9.41
N TRP A 230 -18.00 18.04 -9.75
CA TRP A 230 -16.83 18.71 -9.19
C TRP A 230 -17.00 19.06 -7.70
N ARG A 231 -16.09 18.58 -6.85
CA ARG A 231 -16.17 18.76 -5.39
C ARG A 231 -15.17 19.75 -4.78
N VAL A 232 -14.26 20.34 -5.58
CA VAL A 232 -13.23 21.28 -5.07
C VAL A 232 -13.76 22.74 -5.09
N PRO A 233 -13.44 23.61 -4.11
CA PRO A 233 -14.04 24.94 -3.97
C PRO A 233 -13.92 25.90 -5.18
N ARG A 234 -13.06 25.60 -6.16
CA ARG A 234 -12.91 26.36 -7.41
C ARG A 234 -12.60 25.43 -8.58
N PRO A 235 -13.59 25.05 -9.41
CA PRO A 235 -13.30 24.29 -10.61
C PRO A 235 -12.37 25.05 -11.55
N TYR A 236 -11.38 24.35 -12.09
CA TYR A 236 -10.73 24.82 -13.30
C TYR A 236 -11.80 24.93 -14.37
N THR A 237 -11.88 26.07 -15.02
CA THR A 237 -12.79 26.34 -16.14
C THR A 237 -12.09 26.07 -17.47
N LYS A 238 -12.86 25.93 -18.55
CA LYS A 238 -12.32 25.87 -19.92
C LYS A 238 -11.37 27.03 -20.26
N LYS A 239 -11.41 28.16 -19.54
CA LYS A 239 -10.62 29.37 -19.82
C LYS A 239 -9.29 29.44 -19.04
N ASN A 240 -9.14 28.73 -17.93
CA ASN A 240 -7.97 28.84 -17.06
C ASN A 240 -7.28 27.50 -16.78
N VAL A 241 -7.85 26.38 -17.23
CA VAL A 241 -7.17 25.08 -17.18
C VAL A 241 -6.01 25.07 -18.20
N THR A 242 -4.84 24.62 -17.76
CA THR A 242 -3.65 24.43 -18.60
C THR A 242 -3.10 23.04 -18.36
N LYS A 243 -2.19 22.58 -19.23
CA LYS A 243 -1.55 21.27 -19.06
C LYS A 243 -0.71 21.22 -17.78
N GLU A 244 -0.16 22.35 -17.34
CA GLU A 244 0.65 22.42 -16.11
C GLU A 244 -0.22 22.34 -14.86
N ASN A 245 -1.30 23.15 -14.78
CA ASN A 245 -2.08 23.24 -13.55
C ASN A 245 -3.06 22.07 -13.36
N ILE A 246 -3.46 21.39 -14.44
CA ILE A 246 -4.36 20.25 -14.33
C ILE A 246 -3.69 19.05 -13.66
N MET A 247 -2.36 18.93 -13.76
CA MET A 247 -1.60 17.87 -13.09
C MET A 247 -1.62 18.00 -11.56
N ASP A 248 -1.90 19.18 -11.01
CA ASP A 248 -2.03 19.34 -9.57
C ASP A 248 -3.22 18.60 -8.96
N LEU A 249 -4.18 18.21 -9.81
CA LEU A 249 -5.40 17.50 -9.43
C LEU A 249 -5.24 15.98 -9.45
N ILE A 250 -4.17 15.48 -10.07
CA ILE A 250 -3.99 14.05 -10.28
C ILE A 250 -3.05 13.51 -9.23
N ASP A 251 -3.48 12.44 -8.60
CA ASP A 251 -2.65 11.72 -7.65
C ASP A 251 -2.36 10.32 -8.17
N PHE A 252 -1.11 10.08 -8.54
CA PHE A 252 -0.66 8.79 -9.05
C PHE A 252 -0.56 7.79 -7.90
N LYS A 253 -1.20 6.63 -8.05
CA LYS A 253 -1.22 5.57 -7.03
C LYS A 253 -0.46 4.33 -7.49
N THR A 254 -0.78 3.84 -8.69
CA THR A 254 -0.30 2.54 -9.15
C THR A 254 0.17 2.60 -10.59
N LEU A 255 1.34 2.07 -10.88
CA LEU A 255 1.76 1.69 -12.23
C LEU A 255 1.41 0.22 -12.45
N TYR A 256 0.40 -0.03 -13.25
CA TYR A 256 -0.23 -1.34 -13.41
C TYR A 256 0.13 -1.99 -14.74
N PHE A 257 0.56 -3.25 -14.70
CA PHE A 257 0.93 -4.07 -15.85
C PHE A 257 -0.05 -5.23 -16.06
N MET A 258 -0.62 -5.30 -17.26
CA MET A 258 -1.64 -6.28 -17.65
C MET A 258 -1.04 -7.45 -18.46
N TYR A 259 -1.75 -8.59 -18.45
CA TYR A 259 -1.33 -9.85 -19.06
C TYR A 259 -1.13 -9.78 -20.58
N ASP A 260 -1.80 -8.84 -21.25
CA ASP A 260 -1.71 -8.63 -22.70
C ASP A 260 -0.57 -7.68 -23.09
N GLY A 261 0.17 -7.19 -22.09
CA GLY A 261 1.29 -6.27 -22.25
C GLY A 261 0.89 -4.80 -22.23
N MET A 262 -0.39 -4.48 -22.08
CA MET A 262 -0.82 -3.11 -21.78
C MET A 262 -0.35 -2.71 -20.38
N PHE A 263 -0.12 -1.42 -20.18
CA PHE A 263 0.19 -0.87 -18.87
C PHE A 263 -0.34 0.55 -18.73
N ALA A 264 -0.70 0.92 -17.51
CA ALA A 264 -1.35 2.18 -17.22
C ALA A 264 -0.94 2.74 -15.86
N TRP A 265 -0.95 4.07 -15.74
CA TRP A 265 -0.98 4.73 -14.45
C TRP A 265 -2.41 4.79 -13.95
N LEU A 266 -2.68 4.24 -12.77
CA LEU A 266 -3.93 4.39 -12.02
C LEU A 266 -3.79 5.57 -11.07
N CYS A 267 -4.74 6.51 -11.16
CA CYS A 267 -4.69 7.79 -10.48
C CYS A 267 -6.03 8.17 -9.87
N GLU A 268 -6.01 8.87 -8.75
CA GLU A 268 -7.18 9.54 -8.21
C GLU A 268 -7.32 10.96 -8.78
N CYS A 269 -8.56 11.43 -8.88
CA CYS A 269 -8.85 12.81 -9.23
C CYS A 269 -10.18 13.30 -8.60
N PRO A 270 -10.37 14.62 -8.41
CA PRO A 270 -11.49 15.16 -7.62
C PRO A 270 -12.89 15.05 -8.24
N TRP A 271 -13.00 14.55 -9.47
CA TRP A 271 -14.29 14.39 -10.17
C TRP A 271 -14.65 12.92 -10.46
N GLU A 272 -13.76 11.98 -10.15
CA GLU A 272 -14.00 10.53 -10.24
C GLU A 272 -13.57 9.88 -8.92
N GLU A 273 -14.22 10.23 -7.81
CA GLU A 273 -13.82 9.75 -6.47
C GLU A 273 -13.99 8.23 -6.31
N GLU A 274 -15.00 7.65 -6.97
CA GLU A 274 -15.31 6.22 -6.86
C GLU A 274 -14.44 5.35 -7.79
N CYS A 275 -14.01 5.88 -8.92
CA CYS A 275 -13.37 5.11 -10.00
C CYS A 275 -11.94 5.57 -10.33
N GLY A 276 -11.59 6.83 -10.07
CA GLY A 276 -10.36 7.45 -10.53
C GLY A 276 -10.21 7.48 -12.07
N LEU A 277 -9.02 7.84 -12.52
CA LEU A 277 -8.61 7.82 -13.92
C LEU A 277 -7.44 6.88 -14.14
N ALA A 278 -7.32 6.36 -15.37
CA ALA A 278 -6.15 5.65 -15.83
C ALA A 278 -5.53 6.30 -17.07
N PHE A 279 -4.20 6.42 -17.08
CA PHE A 279 -3.41 6.79 -18.25
C PHE A 279 -2.85 5.53 -18.91
N VAL A 280 -3.51 5.04 -19.95
CA VAL A 280 -3.02 3.91 -20.75
C VAL A 280 -1.84 4.38 -21.60
N LEU A 281 -0.69 3.76 -21.39
CA LEU A 281 0.58 4.14 -22.00
C LEU A 281 0.86 3.23 -23.21
N SER A 282 1.01 3.82 -24.39
CA SER A 282 1.28 3.06 -25.63
C SER A 282 2.41 3.69 -26.45
N GLU A 283 2.82 3.08 -27.56
CA GLU A 283 3.84 3.67 -28.44
C GLU A 283 3.38 4.94 -29.13
N ASP A 284 2.09 5.03 -29.48
CA ASP A 284 1.58 6.10 -30.31
C ASP A 284 1.10 7.30 -29.51
N LYS A 285 0.49 7.04 -28.34
CA LYS A 285 -0.10 8.08 -27.49
C LYS A 285 -0.43 7.58 -26.09
N VAL A 286 -0.54 8.53 -25.16
CA VAL A 286 -1.25 8.34 -23.89
C VAL A 286 -2.76 8.50 -24.10
N LYS A 287 -3.56 7.57 -23.58
CA LYS A 287 -5.03 7.65 -23.55
C LYS A 287 -5.52 7.75 -22.11
N VAL A 288 -6.45 8.66 -21.85
CA VAL A 288 -7.15 8.77 -20.56
C VAL A 288 -8.45 7.96 -20.62
N VAL A 289 -8.68 7.13 -19.61
CA VAL A 289 -9.89 6.30 -19.41
C VAL A 289 -10.24 6.26 -17.92
N LEU A 290 -11.37 5.65 -17.55
CA LEU A 290 -11.68 5.36 -16.15
C LEU A 290 -10.85 4.15 -15.67
N GLN A 291 -10.50 4.04 -14.39
CA GLN A 291 -9.76 2.85 -13.95
C GLN A 291 -10.58 1.56 -14.07
N THR A 292 -11.91 1.65 -14.01
CA THR A 292 -12.82 0.52 -14.22
C THR A 292 -12.80 -0.03 -15.65
N ASP A 293 -12.21 0.69 -16.60
CA ASP A 293 -11.93 0.17 -17.95
C ASP A 293 -10.64 -0.69 -17.99
N ILE A 294 -9.87 -0.71 -16.90
CA ILE A 294 -8.56 -1.37 -16.76
C ILE A 294 -8.59 -2.53 -15.76
N LEU A 295 -9.25 -2.34 -14.62
CA LEU A 295 -9.42 -3.31 -13.52
C LEU A 295 -10.62 -4.23 -13.76
#